data_AF-A0A7W0KI29-F1
#
_entry.id   AF-A0A7W0KI29-F1
#
_cell.length_a   1.000
_cell.length_b   1.000
_cell.length_c   1.000
_cell.angle_alpha   90.00
_cell.angle_beta   90.00
_cell.angle_gamma   90.00
#
_symmetry.space_group_name_H-M   'P 1'
#
loop_
_entity.id
_entity.type
_entity.pdbx_description
1 polymer ?
#
loop_
_entity_poly.entity_id
_entity_poly.type
_entity_poly.pdbx_seq_one_letter_code
_entity_poly.pdbx_strand_id
1 'polypeptide(L)'
;MQDDTDGASPNGQPGSKSETKGQPPPDLFVPLDEQLANVWRWNDDRNWGLSAAELDAIDLTPRRYADPLVVDLIAVYLDDVLLADGQGQLDGVRRTCHELWDIASAQQPKSWFWDWVRDRYDPRPKPVRLLPGIIHWPGVRRMTVDLGAHWVPGEHIRPSNIRGPGSAHAEILAAAAHFPRWARAMDGVSVPYIWLSGYQVTHPEESTHLRLPGLAWVEYRQTLSFTVDRIDRAHSGWASPIV
;
A
#
# COMPACT_ATOMS: atom_id res chain seq x y z
N MET A 1 -18.80 70.48 -5.65
CA MET A 1 -20.11 69.81 -5.59
C MET A 1 -19.91 68.55 -6.43
N GLN A 2 -19.63 67.44 -5.73
CA GLN A 2 -19.60 66.01 -6.15
C GLN A 2 -18.82 65.67 -7.43
N ASP A 3 -17.60 65.10 -7.40
CA ASP A 3 -17.11 63.87 -6.75
C ASP A 3 -17.92 62.63 -7.17
N ASP A 4 -17.34 61.82 -8.07
CA ASP A 4 -17.72 60.43 -8.35
C ASP A 4 -16.45 59.66 -8.78
N THR A 5 -15.75 59.19 -7.75
CA THR A 5 -14.85 58.04 -7.78
C THR A 5 -15.61 56.76 -7.41
N ASP A 6 -15.03 55.63 -7.81
CA ASP A 6 -15.16 54.29 -7.24
C ASP A 6 -16.17 53.30 -7.83
N GLY A 7 -15.62 52.11 -8.09
CA GLY A 7 -16.36 50.91 -8.47
C GLY A 7 -15.49 49.73 -8.94
N ALA A 8 -14.22 49.65 -8.53
CA ALA A 8 -13.42 48.44 -8.73
C ALA A 8 -13.84 47.38 -7.69
N SER A 9 -14.57 46.36 -8.13
CA SER A 9 -14.91 45.19 -7.30
C SER A 9 -13.66 44.35 -7.03
N PRO A 10 -13.29 44.09 -5.76
CA PRO A 10 -12.17 43.23 -5.42
C PRO A 10 -12.60 41.79 -5.13
N ASN A 11 -11.71 40.86 -5.47
CA ASN A 11 -11.44 39.60 -4.78
C ASN A 11 -12.63 38.65 -4.50
N GLY A 12 -12.93 37.82 -5.49
CA GLY A 12 -13.44 36.48 -5.23
C GLY A 12 -12.34 35.62 -4.60
N GLN A 13 -12.33 35.52 -3.27
CA GLN A 13 -11.58 34.49 -2.56
C GLN A 13 -12.02 33.12 -3.07
N PRO A 14 -11.11 32.21 -3.47
CA PRO A 14 -11.48 30.82 -3.62
C PRO A 14 -11.81 30.31 -2.21
N GLY A 15 -13.09 30.06 -1.97
CA GLY A 15 -13.53 29.41 -0.74
C GLY A 15 -12.77 28.10 -0.60
N SER A 16 -11.94 27.99 0.44
CA SER A 16 -11.43 26.72 0.90
C SER A 16 -12.63 25.92 1.41
N LYS A 17 -13.24 25.14 0.54
CA LYS A 17 -13.97 23.96 0.99
C LYS A 17 -12.91 23.07 1.63
N SER A 18 -12.81 23.16 2.95
CA SER A 18 -12.33 22.06 3.77
C SER A 18 -13.30 20.91 3.52
N GLU A 19 -13.08 20.15 2.45
CA GLU A 19 -13.72 18.86 2.26
C GLU A 19 -13.12 17.95 3.33
N THR A 20 -13.84 17.82 4.44
CA THR A 20 -13.53 16.92 5.53
C THR A 20 -13.26 15.53 4.94
N LYS A 21 -12.04 15.00 5.17
CA LYS A 21 -11.75 13.58 4.98
C LYS A 21 -12.92 12.78 5.56
N GLY A 22 -13.56 11.92 4.75
CA GLY A 22 -14.58 11.02 5.27
C GLY A 22 -13.97 10.22 6.41
N GLN A 23 -14.62 10.21 7.58
CA GLN A 23 -14.05 9.52 8.73
C GLN A 23 -14.07 8.01 8.43
N PRO A 24 -12.91 7.31 8.48
CA PRO A 24 -12.89 5.88 8.24
C PRO A 24 -13.78 5.17 9.27
N PRO A 25 -14.41 4.03 8.90
CA PRO A 25 -15.16 3.22 9.86
C PRO A 25 -14.34 2.87 11.11
N PRO A 26 -14.98 2.66 12.27
CA PRO A 26 -14.27 2.14 13.43
C PRO A 26 -13.77 0.70 13.17
N ASP A 27 -12.73 0.30 13.90
CA ASP A 27 -12.20 -1.06 13.94
C ASP A 27 -11.68 -1.61 12.59
N LEU A 28 -11.06 -0.75 11.78
CA LEU A 28 -10.38 -1.17 10.55
C LEU A 28 -9.07 -1.93 10.80
N PHE A 29 -8.39 -1.60 11.90
CA PHE A 29 -7.04 -2.04 12.22
C PHE A 29 -7.03 -2.94 13.45
N VAL A 30 -6.11 -3.90 13.47
CA VAL A 30 -5.92 -4.82 14.59
C VAL A 30 -4.71 -4.40 15.44
N PRO A 31 -4.72 -4.66 16.75
CA PRO A 31 -3.63 -4.26 17.65
C PRO A 31 -2.32 -5.02 17.37
N LEU A 32 -1.19 -4.49 17.85
CA LEU A 32 0.16 -5.00 17.55
C LEU A 32 0.41 -6.42 18.04
N ASP A 33 -0.20 -6.83 19.15
CA ASP A 33 -0.16 -8.20 19.65
C ASP A 33 -0.83 -9.19 18.70
N GLU A 34 -1.98 -8.81 18.12
CA GLU A 34 -2.65 -9.59 17.08
C GLU A 34 -1.83 -9.62 15.77
N GLN A 35 -1.20 -8.50 15.39
CA GLN A 35 -0.27 -8.48 14.25
C GLN A 35 0.92 -9.42 14.48
N LEU A 36 1.50 -9.41 15.68
CA LEU A 36 2.63 -10.28 16.00
C LEU A 36 2.23 -11.76 15.99
N ALA A 37 1.07 -12.11 16.55
CA ALA A 37 0.53 -13.46 16.50
C ALA A 37 0.29 -13.93 15.06
N ASN A 38 -0.16 -13.03 14.18
CA ASN A 38 -0.29 -13.30 12.76
C ASN A 38 1.08 -13.61 12.12
N VAL A 39 2.10 -12.79 12.38
CA VAL A 39 3.45 -13.01 11.83
C VAL A 39 4.05 -14.33 12.33
N TRP A 40 3.87 -14.68 13.60
CA TRP A 40 4.27 -15.98 14.14
C TRP A 40 3.68 -17.14 13.36
N ARG A 41 2.36 -17.11 13.16
CA ARG A 41 1.65 -18.13 12.37
C ARG A 41 2.17 -18.19 10.94
N TRP A 42 2.30 -17.05 10.26
CA TRP A 42 2.77 -17.02 8.87
C TRP A 42 4.22 -17.51 8.73
N ASN A 43 5.08 -17.18 9.70
CA ASN A 43 6.47 -17.63 9.73
C ASN A 43 6.55 -19.16 9.80
N ASP A 44 5.72 -19.79 10.63
CA ASP A 44 5.63 -21.25 10.77
C ASP A 44 5.00 -21.90 9.52
N ASP A 45 3.78 -21.47 9.14
CA ASP A 45 3.02 -22.02 8.02
C ASP A 45 3.78 -21.99 6.69
N ARG A 46 4.63 -20.97 6.51
CA ARG A 46 5.34 -20.70 5.24
C ARG A 46 6.84 -20.87 5.32
N ASN A 47 7.34 -21.33 6.47
CA ASN A 47 8.76 -21.56 6.71
C ASN A 47 9.62 -20.36 6.28
N TRP A 48 9.24 -19.15 6.70
CA TRP A 48 9.98 -17.94 6.34
C TRP A 48 11.36 -17.89 7.00
N GLY A 49 11.53 -18.57 8.13
CA GLY A 49 12.81 -18.71 8.82
C GLY A 49 13.18 -17.52 9.70
N LEU A 50 12.22 -16.64 10.04
CA LEU A 50 12.44 -15.59 11.03
C LEU A 50 12.69 -16.23 12.39
N SER A 51 13.67 -15.71 13.12
CA SER A 51 14.01 -16.24 14.43
C SER A 51 13.04 -15.75 15.51
N ALA A 52 12.88 -16.56 16.56
CA ALA A 52 12.10 -16.17 17.74
C ALA A 52 12.62 -14.86 18.36
N ALA A 53 13.94 -14.70 18.42
CA ALA A 53 14.58 -13.51 18.97
C ALA A 53 14.24 -12.23 18.19
N GLU A 54 14.11 -12.29 16.86
CA GLU A 54 13.69 -11.14 16.05
C GLU A 54 12.23 -10.76 16.32
N LEU A 55 11.35 -11.75 16.48
CA LEU A 55 9.92 -11.53 16.75
C LEU A 55 9.68 -11.01 18.18
N ASP A 56 10.40 -11.57 19.16
CA ASP A 56 10.31 -11.18 20.57
C ASP A 56 10.89 -9.78 20.83
N ALA A 57 11.78 -9.29 19.96
CA ALA A 57 12.37 -7.96 20.08
C ALA A 57 11.43 -6.81 19.64
N ILE A 58 10.24 -7.12 19.09
CA ILE A 58 9.31 -6.10 18.57
C ILE A 58 8.63 -5.38 19.74
N ASP A 59 8.80 -4.06 19.80
CA ASP A 59 8.08 -3.21 20.76
C ASP A 59 6.58 -3.15 20.41
N LEU A 60 5.74 -3.66 21.31
CA LEU A 60 4.28 -3.68 21.17
C LEU A 60 3.57 -2.51 21.86
N THR A 61 4.33 -1.55 22.43
CA THR A 61 3.75 -0.40 23.14
C THR A 61 2.87 0.42 22.20
N PRO A 62 1.54 0.53 22.42
CA PRO A 62 0.65 1.23 21.51
C PRO A 62 0.99 2.72 21.43
N ARG A 63 1.04 3.28 20.21
CA ARG A 63 1.11 4.73 20.00
C ARG A 63 -0.25 5.28 19.61
N ARG A 64 -0.45 6.57 19.86
CA ARG A 64 -1.67 7.30 19.46
C ARG A 64 -1.31 8.30 18.37
N TYR A 65 -2.09 8.28 17.30
CA TYR A 65 -1.94 9.18 16.17
C TYR A 65 -3.19 10.04 16.03
N ALA A 66 -3.02 11.27 15.54
CA ALA A 66 -4.14 12.18 15.30
C ALA A 66 -4.91 11.81 14.03
N ASP A 67 -4.21 11.38 12.97
CA ASP A 67 -4.84 10.91 11.73
C ASP A 67 -5.20 9.42 11.89
N PRO A 68 -6.47 9.03 11.67
CA PRO A 68 -6.92 7.66 11.86
C PRO A 68 -6.35 6.66 10.84
N LEU A 69 -5.74 7.11 9.74
CA LEU A 69 -5.08 6.26 8.76
C LEU A 69 -3.56 6.12 9.00
N VAL A 70 -3.03 6.77 10.04
CA VAL A 70 -1.66 6.55 10.51
C VAL A 70 -1.66 5.42 11.52
N VAL A 71 -0.95 4.34 11.21
CA VAL A 71 -0.99 3.09 11.98
C VAL A 71 0.41 2.57 12.29
N ASP A 72 0.55 1.88 13.42
CA ASP A 72 1.68 1.00 13.63
C ASP A 72 1.42 -0.35 12.96
N LEU A 73 2.41 -0.80 12.20
CA LEU A 73 2.37 -2.00 11.39
C LEU A 73 3.61 -2.87 11.65
N ILE A 74 3.42 -4.18 11.83
CA ILE A 74 4.52 -5.14 11.76
C ILE A 74 4.69 -5.56 10.29
N ALA A 75 5.79 -5.15 9.68
CA ALA A 75 6.13 -5.49 8.31
C ALA A 75 7.27 -6.53 8.27
N VAL A 76 7.16 -7.47 7.33
CA VAL A 76 8.13 -8.54 7.12
C VAL A 76 8.80 -8.36 5.76
N TYR A 77 10.12 -8.55 5.74
CA TYR A 77 10.98 -8.47 4.56
C TYR A 77 11.77 -9.76 4.50
N LEU A 78 11.55 -10.54 3.45
CA LEU A 78 12.11 -11.87 3.33
C LEU A 78 13.44 -11.83 2.59
N ASP A 79 14.33 -12.75 2.94
CA ASP A 79 15.56 -13.00 2.22
C ASP A 79 15.30 -13.60 0.83
N ASP A 80 16.31 -13.48 -0.03
CA ASP A 80 16.35 -14.22 -1.28
C ASP A 80 16.22 -15.73 -1.02
N VAL A 81 15.62 -16.45 -1.96
CA VAL A 81 15.50 -17.91 -1.88
C VAL A 81 15.92 -18.56 -3.20
N LEU A 82 16.62 -19.67 -3.11
CA LEU A 82 16.91 -20.52 -4.27
C LEU A 82 15.64 -21.28 -4.65
N LEU A 83 15.23 -21.15 -5.91
CA LEU A 83 14.13 -21.94 -6.45
C LEU A 83 14.64 -23.33 -6.84
N ALA A 84 13.77 -24.34 -6.74
CA ALA A 84 14.10 -25.70 -7.12
C ALA A 84 14.48 -25.81 -8.61
N ASP A 85 15.27 -26.84 -8.94
CA ASP A 85 15.49 -27.35 -10.29
C ASP A 85 15.83 -26.31 -11.37
N GLY A 86 16.88 -25.52 -11.13
CA GLY A 86 17.44 -24.63 -12.15
C GLY A 86 16.59 -23.41 -12.51
N GLN A 87 15.53 -23.13 -11.75
CA GLN A 87 14.66 -21.95 -11.93
C GLN A 87 15.28 -20.63 -11.42
N GLY A 88 16.52 -20.69 -10.91
CA GLY A 88 17.28 -19.54 -10.46
C GLY A 88 16.98 -19.14 -9.02
N GLN A 89 17.26 -17.88 -8.69
CA GLN A 89 17.05 -17.28 -7.38
C GLN A 89 15.86 -16.32 -7.47
N LEU A 90 14.97 -16.39 -6.48
CA LEU A 90 13.95 -15.37 -6.26
C LEU A 90 14.48 -14.34 -5.27
N ASP A 91 14.64 -13.10 -5.72
CA ASP A 91 15.07 -12.02 -4.84
C ASP A 91 14.03 -11.72 -3.75
N GLY A 92 14.52 -11.23 -2.61
CA GLY A 92 13.75 -10.99 -1.41
C GLY A 92 12.64 -9.96 -1.60
N VAL A 93 12.80 -9.00 -2.52
CA VAL A 93 11.77 -8.00 -2.82
C VAL A 93 10.56 -8.66 -3.48
N ARG A 94 10.81 -9.46 -4.52
CA ARG A 94 9.75 -10.20 -5.22
C ARG A 94 9.13 -11.27 -4.35
N ARG A 95 9.94 -11.98 -3.55
CA ARG A 95 9.46 -12.94 -2.55
C ARG A 95 8.53 -12.27 -1.56
N THR A 96 8.96 -11.18 -0.93
CA THR A 96 8.17 -10.42 0.05
C THR A 96 6.84 -9.96 -0.54
N CYS A 97 6.87 -9.35 -1.72
CA CYS A 97 5.66 -8.87 -2.40
C CYS A 97 4.69 -10.02 -2.70
N HIS A 98 5.21 -11.13 -3.21
CA HIS A 98 4.39 -12.30 -3.55
C HIS A 98 3.75 -12.94 -2.31
N GLU A 99 4.55 -13.19 -1.29
CA GLU A 99 4.13 -13.82 -0.03
C GLU A 99 3.05 -12.99 0.67
N LEU A 100 3.27 -11.68 0.84
CA LEU A 100 2.30 -10.81 1.49
C LEU A 100 1.01 -10.64 0.68
N TRP A 101 1.10 -10.59 -0.65
CA TRP A 101 -0.09 -10.61 -1.51
C TRP A 101 -0.89 -11.90 -1.31
N ASP A 102 -0.23 -13.06 -1.26
CA ASP A 102 -0.89 -14.35 -1.11
C ASP A 102 -1.60 -14.45 0.26
N ILE A 103 -1.04 -13.86 1.33
CA ILE A 103 -1.75 -13.74 2.62
C ILE A 103 -2.95 -12.83 2.48
N ALA A 104 -2.74 -11.59 2.01
CA ALA A 104 -3.78 -10.56 1.94
C ALA A 104 -4.97 -11.01 1.10
N SER A 105 -4.71 -11.68 -0.04
CA SER A 105 -5.73 -12.23 -0.92
C SER A 105 -6.50 -13.39 -0.29
N ALA A 106 -5.84 -14.29 0.44
CA ALA A 106 -6.48 -15.40 1.13
C ALA A 106 -7.44 -14.96 2.25
N GLN A 107 -7.29 -13.74 2.79
CA GLN A 107 -8.21 -13.17 3.78
C GLN A 107 -9.51 -12.61 3.17
N GLN A 108 -9.68 -12.69 1.85
CA GLN A 108 -10.77 -12.04 1.14
C GLN A 108 -11.68 -13.05 0.45
N PRO A 109 -12.99 -12.74 0.31
CA PRO A 109 -13.92 -13.62 -0.40
C PRO A 109 -13.50 -13.89 -1.84
N LYS A 110 -12.97 -12.87 -2.51
CA LYS A 110 -12.37 -12.96 -3.84
C LYS A 110 -11.16 -12.04 -3.92
N SER A 111 -10.24 -12.41 -4.78
CA SER A 111 -9.05 -11.63 -5.08
C SER A 111 -8.78 -11.65 -6.59
N TRP A 112 -8.12 -10.61 -7.06
CA TRP A 112 -7.65 -10.51 -8.43
C TRP A 112 -6.26 -9.89 -8.45
N PHE A 113 -5.44 -10.33 -9.38
CA PHE A 113 -4.11 -9.81 -9.63
C PHE A 113 -3.90 -9.58 -11.13
N TRP A 114 -3.01 -8.64 -11.51
CA TRP A 114 -2.76 -8.28 -12.92
C TRP A 114 -1.91 -9.29 -13.71
N ASP A 115 -1.82 -10.56 -13.29
CA ASP A 115 -1.03 -11.63 -13.95
C ASP A 115 -1.65 -12.13 -15.26
N TRP A 116 -2.16 -11.23 -16.10
CA TRP A 116 -2.67 -11.56 -17.42
C TRP A 116 -1.52 -11.85 -18.38
N VAL A 117 -0.98 -13.05 -18.28
CA VAL A 117 -0.33 -13.71 -19.41
C VAL A 117 -1.32 -14.76 -19.91
N ARG A 118 -2.03 -14.41 -21.00
CA ARG A 118 -2.85 -15.34 -21.81
C ARG A 118 -3.97 -16.07 -21.05
N ASP A 119 -4.82 -15.33 -20.32
CA ASP A 119 -6.07 -15.83 -19.74
C ASP A 119 -5.92 -17.02 -18.77
N ARG A 120 -4.72 -17.23 -18.19
CA ARG A 120 -4.45 -18.28 -17.21
C ARG A 120 -3.80 -17.69 -15.97
N TYR A 121 -4.31 -18.07 -14.81
CA TYR A 121 -3.64 -17.84 -13.54
C TYR A 121 -2.31 -18.59 -13.55
N ASP A 122 -1.24 -17.86 -13.29
CA ASP A 122 0.10 -18.42 -13.20
C ASP A 122 0.69 -18.00 -11.85
N PRO A 123 0.99 -18.94 -10.93
CA PRO A 123 1.53 -18.66 -9.61
C PRO A 123 3.00 -18.23 -9.70
N ARG A 124 3.28 -17.18 -10.48
CA ARG A 124 4.59 -16.57 -10.63
C ARG A 124 4.78 -15.49 -9.57
N PRO A 125 5.99 -15.39 -8.99
CA PRO A 125 6.33 -14.27 -8.13
C PRO A 125 6.15 -12.94 -8.85
N LYS A 126 5.57 -11.96 -8.14
CA LYS A 126 5.16 -10.71 -8.75
C LYS A 126 6.37 -10.02 -9.42
N PRO A 127 6.24 -9.53 -10.66
CA PRO A 127 7.36 -8.91 -11.38
C PRO A 127 7.50 -7.46 -10.91
N VAL A 128 8.04 -7.30 -9.70
CA VAL A 128 8.28 -5.99 -9.09
C VAL A 128 9.75 -5.82 -8.73
N ARG A 129 10.17 -4.56 -8.59
CA ARG A 129 11.41 -4.16 -7.92
C ARG A 129 11.15 -2.93 -7.06
N LEU A 130 12.08 -2.58 -6.19
CA LEU A 130 12.00 -1.32 -5.44
C LEU A 130 12.25 -0.12 -6.34
N LEU A 131 11.62 1.01 -6.00
CA LEU A 131 11.95 2.32 -6.55
C LEU A 131 13.42 2.65 -6.24
N PRO A 132 14.19 3.23 -7.19
CA PRO A 132 15.57 3.64 -6.91
C PRO A 132 15.66 4.53 -5.66
N GLY A 133 16.62 4.22 -4.78
CA GLY A 133 16.81 4.89 -3.50
C GLY A 133 16.18 4.19 -2.30
N ILE A 134 15.32 3.18 -2.52
CA ILE A 134 14.82 2.31 -1.45
C ILE A 134 15.70 1.06 -1.38
N ILE A 135 16.09 0.66 -0.17
CA ILE A 135 16.94 -0.50 0.09
C ILE A 135 16.10 -1.60 0.73
N HIS A 136 16.24 -2.83 0.23
CA HIS A 136 15.64 -4.01 0.85
C HIS A 136 16.48 -4.43 2.06
N TRP A 137 15.86 -4.48 3.23
CA TRP A 137 16.47 -4.91 4.48
C TRP A 137 15.65 -6.07 5.05
N PRO A 138 16.07 -7.33 4.82
CA PRO A 138 15.41 -8.50 5.36
C PRO A 138 15.26 -8.47 6.89
N GLY A 139 14.24 -9.16 7.39
CA GLY A 139 13.85 -9.22 8.79
C GLY A 139 12.42 -8.73 9.03
N VAL A 140 12.07 -8.61 10.30
CA VAL A 140 10.76 -8.14 10.75
C VAL A 140 10.91 -6.84 11.55
N ARG A 141 10.02 -5.87 11.32
CA ARG A 141 10.08 -4.58 12.01
C ARG A 141 8.70 -3.99 12.23
N ARG A 142 8.54 -3.31 13.37
CA ARG A 142 7.45 -2.36 13.56
C ARG A 142 7.78 -1.06 12.82
N MET A 143 6.82 -0.57 12.06
CA MET A 143 6.90 0.69 11.32
C MET A 143 5.64 1.51 11.57
N THR A 144 5.75 2.83 11.54
CA THR A 144 4.57 3.70 11.51
C THR A 144 4.32 4.04 10.05
N VAL A 145 3.11 3.80 9.55
CA VAL A 145 2.75 3.99 8.15
C VAL A 145 1.57 4.93 8.06
N ASP A 146 1.68 5.98 7.24
CA ASP A 146 0.55 6.84 6.89
C ASP A 146 -0.15 6.28 5.65
N LEU A 147 -1.19 5.47 5.85
CA LEU A 147 -1.98 4.86 4.77
C LEU A 147 -2.83 5.89 4.01
N GLY A 148 -2.99 7.09 4.55
CA GLY A 148 -3.72 8.20 3.96
C GLY A 148 -2.82 9.26 3.32
N ALA A 149 -1.51 9.02 3.23
CA ALA A 149 -0.56 10.03 2.79
C ALA A 149 -0.88 10.53 1.38
N HIS A 150 -0.80 11.86 1.23
CA HIS A 150 -1.12 12.61 0.01
C HIS A 150 -2.57 12.52 -0.46
N TRP A 151 -3.47 11.86 0.27
CA TRP A 151 -4.87 11.75 -0.11
C TRP A 151 -5.73 12.85 0.53
N VAL A 152 -6.49 13.51 -0.34
CA VAL A 152 -7.61 14.38 0.00
C VAL A 152 -8.80 13.91 -0.86
N PRO A 153 -9.99 13.65 -0.29
CA PRO A 153 -11.15 13.25 -1.08
C PRO A 153 -11.42 14.23 -2.22
N GLY A 154 -11.80 13.72 -3.39
CA GLY A 154 -12.07 14.53 -4.59
C GLY A 154 -10.82 15.05 -5.31
N GLU A 155 -9.69 15.24 -4.63
CA GLU A 155 -8.45 15.68 -5.25
C GLU A 155 -7.75 14.55 -6.00
N HIS A 156 -7.12 14.91 -7.12
CA HIS A 156 -6.37 13.97 -7.92
C HIS A 156 -4.90 13.99 -7.53
N ILE A 157 -4.33 12.81 -7.30
CA ILE A 157 -2.90 12.64 -7.10
C ILE A 157 -2.24 12.03 -8.34
N ARG A 158 -0.97 12.37 -8.54
CA ARG A 158 -0.10 11.75 -9.55
C ARG A 158 1.09 11.09 -8.84
N PRO A 159 1.18 9.75 -8.81
CA PRO A 159 2.27 9.05 -8.14
C PRO A 159 3.67 9.50 -8.58
N SER A 160 3.84 9.87 -9.85
CA SER A 160 5.12 10.37 -10.38
C SER A 160 5.66 11.61 -9.64
N ASN A 161 4.80 12.42 -9.03
CA ASN A 161 5.18 13.69 -8.42
C ASN A 161 5.43 13.59 -6.90
N ILE A 162 5.03 12.49 -6.29
CA ILE A 162 4.97 12.34 -4.82
C ILE A 162 5.77 11.14 -4.31
N ARG A 163 6.09 10.17 -5.17
CA ARG A 163 6.85 9.00 -4.77
C ARG A 163 8.34 9.31 -4.56
N GLY A 164 8.97 8.63 -3.63
CA GLY A 164 10.39 8.79 -3.30
C GLY A 164 10.88 7.74 -2.31
N PRO A 165 12.06 7.94 -1.68
CA PRO A 165 12.66 6.97 -0.76
C PRO A 165 11.80 6.61 0.47
N GLY A 166 10.88 7.49 0.88
CA GLY A 166 9.94 7.24 1.98
C GLY A 166 8.62 6.59 1.54
N SER A 167 8.45 6.25 0.27
CA SER A 167 7.21 5.63 -0.21
C SER A 167 7.08 4.18 0.27
N ALA A 168 5.92 3.86 0.83
CA ALA A 168 5.60 2.51 1.26
C ALA A 168 5.52 1.54 0.05
N HIS A 169 5.85 0.27 0.32
CA HIS A 169 5.88 -0.83 -0.62
C HIS A 169 5.28 -2.09 0.01
N ALA A 170 6.11 -2.97 0.60
CA ALA A 170 5.70 -4.21 1.24
C ALA A 170 4.75 -3.95 2.41
N GLU A 171 4.93 -2.80 3.09
CA GLU A 171 4.10 -2.35 4.21
C GLU A 171 2.62 -2.29 3.83
N ILE A 172 2.28 -1.97 2.58
CA ILE A 172 0.88 -1.92 2.14
C ILE A 172 0.26 -3.31 2.06
N LEU A 173 1.04 -4.29 1.59
CA LEU A 173 0.58 -5.67 1.53
C LEU A 173 0.53 -6.31 2.92
N ALA A 174 1.49 -5.97 3.79
CA ALA A 174 1.44 -6.34 5.21
C ALA A 174 0.20 -5.74 5.91
N ALA A 175 -0.12 -4.46 5.65
CA ALA A 175 -1.33 -3.84 6.14
C ALA A 175 -2.59 -4.55 5.62
N ALA A 176 -2.65 -4.88 4.34
CA ALA A 176 -3.78 -5.63 3.78
C ALA A 176 -3.92 -7.05 4.36
N ALA A 177 -2.80 -7.69 4.70
CA ALA A 177 -2.75 -9.01 5.33
C ALA A 177 -3.22 -8.98 6.79
N HIS A 178 -2.80 -7.98 7.56
CA HIS A 178 -3.22 -7.81 8.95
C HIS A 178 -4.63 -7.23 9.10
N PHE A 179 -5.04 -6.35 8.19
CA PHE A 179 -6.24 -5.53 8.30
C PHE A 179 -7.24 -5.84 7.18
N PRO A 180 -7.86 -7.04 7.15
CA PRO A 180 -8.77 -7.41 6.07
C PRO A 180 -10.03 -6.51 6.03
N ARG A 181 -10.42 -5.90 7.16
CA ARG A 181 -11.51 -4.92 7.21
C ARG A 181 -11.14 -3.60 6.55
N TRP A 182 -9.92 -3.09 6.80
CA TRP A 182 -9.39 -1.93 6.09
C TRP A 182 -9.34 -2.16 4.58
N ALA A 183 -8.83 -3.31 4.15
CA ALA A 183 -8.75 -3.64 2.72
C ALA A 183 -10.13 -3.62 2.05
N ARG A 184 -11.18 -4.11 2.72
CA ARG A 184 -12.57 -4.07 2.23
C ARG A 184 -13.23 -2.70 2.33
N ALA A 185 -12.73 -1.83 3.20
CA ALA A 185 -13.31 -0.50 3.41
C ALA A 185 -12.89 0.51 2.34
N MET A 186 -11.90 0.19 1.48
CA MET A 186 -11.44 1.06 0.40
C MET A 186 -12.58 1.42 -0.55
N ASP A 187 -12.98 2.68 -0.54
CA ASP A 187 -14.05 3.24 -1.37
C ASP A 187 -13.58 4.47 -2.18
N GLY A 188 -12.40 4.99 -1.87
CA GLY A 188 -11.83 6.22 -2.44
C GLY A 188 -12.41 7.51 -1.87
N VAL A 189 -13.28 7.44 -0.86
CA VAL A 189 -14.01 8.57 -0.27
C VAL A 189 -13.75 8.69 1.24
N SER A 190 -13.87 7.59 1.97
CA SER A 190 -13.62 7.48 3.41
C SER A 190 -12.32 6.70 3.69
N VAL A 191 -12.00 5.75 2.82
CA VAL A 191 -10.72 5.02 2.84
C VAL A 191 -10.16 5.01 1.42
N PRO A 192 -8.95 5.55 1.20
CA PRO A 192 -8.39 5.65 -0.14
C PRO A 192 -8.05 4.28 -0.72
N TYR A 193 -8.14 4.16 -2.04
CA TYR A 193 -7.39 3.14 -2.76
C TYR A 193 -5.90 3.44 -2.66
N ILE A 194 -5.03 2.43 -2.74
CA ILE A 194 -3.63 2.62 -2.36
C ILE A 194 -2.70 2.38 -3.54
N TRP A 195 -1.84 3.35 -3.83
CA TRP A 195 -0.67 3.12 -4.64
C TRP A 195 0.46 2.50 -3.82
N LEU A 196 1.11 1.47 -4.35
CA LEU A 196 2.34 0.91 -3.77
C LEU A 196 3.55 1.63 -4.37
N SER A 197 3.66 2.92 -4.05
CA SER A 197 4.61 3.86 -4.67
C SER A 197 6.08 3.56 -4.42
N GLY A 198 6.42 2.67 -3.48
CA GLY A 198 7.79 2.16 -3.32
C GLY A 198 8.15 1.02 -4.27
N TYR A 199 7.20 0.45 -5.03
CA TYR A 199 7.44 -0.58 -6.06
C TYR A 199 7.39 -0.05 -7.49
N GLN A 200 8.13 -0.70 -8.39
CA GLN A 200 8.02 -0.57 -9.85
C GLN A 200 7.71 -1.94 -10.47
N VAL A 201 6.92 -1.95 -11.54
CA VAL A 201 6.65 -3.18 -12.31
C VAL A 201 7.80 -3.45 -13.29
N THR A 202 8.15 -4.72 -13.49
CA THR A 202 9.29 -5.14 -14.34
C THR A 202 8.91 -6.00 -15.55
N HIS A 203 7.62 -6.15 -15.88
CA HIS A 203 7.14 -7.02 -16.97
C HIS A 203 6.06 -6.34 -17.86
N PRO A 204 5.96 -6.66 -19.17
CA PRO A 204 6.92 -7.39 -20.03
C PRO A 204 7.96 -6.43 -20.65
N GLU A 205 9.15 -6.96 -20.98
CA GLU A 205 10.31 -6.52 -21.80
C GLU A 205 10.55 -5.05 -22.23
N GLU A 206 9.57 -4.15 -22.19
CA GLU A 206 9.77 -2.72 -22.23
C GLU A 206 9.85 -2.17 -20.81
N SER A 207 10.86 -1.32 -20.55
CA SER A 207 11.09 -0.70 -19.26
C SER A 207 9.88 0.12 -18.78
N THR A 208 8.93 -0.49 -18.07
CA THR A 208 7.76 0.22 -17.56
C THR A 208 8.06 0.87 -16.21
N HIS A 209 9.12 1.70 -16.16
CA HIS A 209 9.30 2.68 -15.09
C HIS A 209 8.06 3.59 -14.93
N LEU A 210 7.20 3.60 -15.94
CA LEU A 210 5.93 4.30 -16.00
C LEU A 210 4.75 3.54 -15.36
N ARG A 211 4.92 2.33 -14.85
CA ARG A 211 3.83 1.53 -14.23
C ARG A 211 4.08 1.35 -12.74
N LEU A 212 3.03 1.46 -11.95
CA LEU A 212 3.08 1.06 -10.55
C LEU A 212 1.93 0.15 -10.16
N PRO A 213 2.18 -0.71 -9.16
CA PRO A 213 1.13 -1.50 -8.58
C PRO A 213 0.27 -0.67 -7.62
N GLY A 214 -1.01 -1.03 -7.54
CA GLY A 214 -2.00 -0.41 -6.67
C GLY A 214 -2.93 -1.46 -6.09
N LEU A 215 -3.50 -1.18 -4.93
CA LEU A 215 -4.43 -2.03 -4.21
C LEU A 215 -5.79 -1.33 -4.13
N ALA A 216 -6.84 -2.02 -4.54
CA ALA A 216 -8.19 -1.48 -4.52
C ALA A 216 -9.22 -2.56 -4.19
N TRP A 217 -10.27 -2.18 -3.45
CA TRP A 217 -11.45 -3.01 -3.30
C TRP A 217 -12.45 -2.72 -4.41
N VAL A 218 -12.97 -3.78 -5.04
CA VAL A 218 -13.98 -3.68 -6.09
C VAL A 218 -15.30 -4.17 -5.52
N GLU A 219 -16.11 -3.23 -5.05
CA GLU A 219 -17.33 -3.51 -4.27
C GLU A 219 -18.30 -4.46 -4.98
N TYR A 220 -18.65 -4.20 -6.23
CA TYR A 220 -19.62 -5.02 -6.96
C TYR A 220 -19.16 -6.46 -7.21
N ARG A 221 -17.84 -6.72 -7.22
CA ARG A 221 -17.30 -8.09 -7.31
C ARG A 221 -16.97 -8.69 -5.95
N GLN A 222 -16.95 -7.87 -4.89
CA GLN A 222 -16.40 -8.18 -3.57
C GLN A 222 -14.98 -8.73 -3.69
N THR A 223 -14.11 -7.99 -4.40
CA THR A 223 -12.78 -8.46 -4.79
C THR A 223 -11.69 -7.49 -4.35
N LEU A 224 -10.68 -7.99 -3.64
CA LEU A 224 -9.43 -7.25 -3.46
C LEU A 224 -8.61 -7.37 -4.74
N SER A 225 -8.39 -6.25 -5.40
CA SER A 225 -7.68 -6.13 -6.65
C SER A 225 -6.30 -5.57 -6.38
N PHE A 226 -5.27 -6.36 -6.65
CA PHE A 226 -3.93 -5.83 -6.82
C PHE A 226 -3.80 -5.59 -8.32
N THR A 227 -3.76 -4.31 -8.71
CA THR A 227 -3.81 -3.77 -10.08
C THR A 227 -2.55 -3.00 -10.47
N VAL A 228 -2.37 -2.73 -11.76
CA VAL A 228 -1.28 -1.91 -12.30
C VAL A 228 -1.85 -0.82 -13.19
N ASP A 229 -1.43 0.43 -12.97
CA ASP A 229 -1.72 1.55 -13.86
C ASP A 229 -0.47 2.42 -14.06
N ARG A 230 -0.60 3.48 -14.85
CA ARG A 230 0.48 4.41 -15.16
C ARG A 230 0.73 5.40 -14.03
N ILE A 231 2.00 5.65 -13.71
CA ILE A 231 2.41 6.59 -12.65
C ILE A 231 2.11 8.05 -12.98
N ASP A 232 1.95 8.38 -14.26
CA ASP A 232 1.70 9.75 -14.76
C ASP A 232 0.21 10.08 -14.81
N ARG A 233 -0.65 9.08 -14.58
CA ARG A 233 -2.10 9.27 -14.57
C ARG A 233 -2.55 9.88 -13.23
N ALA A 234 -3.41 10.88 -13.34
CA ALA A 234 -4.08 11.49 -12.21
C ALA A 234 -5.28 10.65 -11.78
N HIS A 235 -5.38 10.31 -10.50
CA HIS A 235 -6.50 9.57 -9.93
C HIS A 235 -7.02 10.27 -8.68
N SER A 236 -8.35 10.46 -8.59
CA SER A 236 -9.01 10.85 -7.35
C SER A 236 -9.34 9.65 -6.49
N GLY A 237 -9.33 9.84 -5.17
CA GLY A 237 -9.63 8.78 -4.21
C GLY A 237 -8.51 7.77 -3.98
N TRP A 238 -7.29 8.08 -4.44
CA TRP A 238 -6.10 7.27 -4.19
C TRP A 238 -5.16 7.97 -3.21
N ALA A 239 -4.45 7.19 -2.41
CA ALA A 239 -3.33 7.62 -1.58
C ALA A 239 -2.02 7.05 -2.11
N SER A 240 -0.91 7.65 -1.70
CA SER A 240 0.44 7.13 -1.93
C SER A 240 1.17 7.07 -0.59
N PRO A 241 0.94 6.02 0.21
CA PRO A 241 1.43 5.97 1.59
C PRO A 241 2.93 6.13 1.76
N ILE A 242 3.31 6.59 2.95
CA ILE A 242 4.70 6.78 3.37
C ILE A 242 4.97 6.08 4.71
N VAL A 243 6.24 5.82 4.97
CA VAL A 243 6.78 5.19 6.18
C VAL A 243 7.76 6.12 6.89
#